data_AF-A0A6J6NC81-F1
#
_entry.id   AF-A0A6J6NC81-F1
#
_cell.length_a   1.000
_cell.length_b   1.000
_cell.length_c   1.000
_cell.angle_alpha   90.00
_cell.angle_beta   90.00
_cell.angle_gamma   90.00
#
_symmetry.space_group_name_H-M   'P 1'
#
loop_
_entity.id
_entity.type
_entity.pdbx_description
1 polymer ?
#
loop_
_entity_poly.entity_id
_entity_poly.type
_entity_poly.pdbx_seq_one_letter_code
_entity_poly.pdbx_strand_id
1 'polypeptide(L)'
;MEIFALVTFYILGYLIHIFLCRRFNTDPQRFKTFLLYLFIALILAGALSQNLNLAALSLLIIGWSIILIDYEFHRIPNFITGYLSLLLLLIQLFQHHFLDSIIGGVEFLLFFGVLTFISRGGIGIGDVKLAGLIGLVIGRVTFLELINFTLLAAILGLLSILGKSRPQRFKGGIAFAAPMFAAAIWIWPI
;
A
#
# COMPACT_ATOMS: atom_id res chain seq x y z
N MET A 1 -5.38 28.20 3.29
CA MET A 1 -4.82 27.52 2.08
C MET A 1 -4.87 26.00 2.22
N GLU A 2 -4.79 25.44 3.43
CA GLU A 2 -4.73 23.99 3.68
C GLU A 2 -5.99 23.21 3.26
N ILE A 3 -7.20 23.74 3.51
CA ILE A 3 -8.45 23.07 3.12
C ILE A 3 -8.54 22.90 1.59
N PHE A 4 -8.15 23.92 0.83
CA PHE A 4 -8.19 23.87 -0.63
C PHE A 4 -7.19 22.84 -1.18
N ALA A 5 -6.00 22.73 -0.59
CA ALA A 5 -5.02 21.72 -0.95
C ALA A 5 -5.52 20.30 -0.65
N LEU A 6 -6.15 20.10 0.50
CA LEU A 6 -6.71 18.81 0.91
C LEU A 6 -7.87 18.36 0.01
N VAL A 7 -8.78 19.28 -0.32
CA VAL A 7 -9.87 19.03 -1.28
C VAL A 7 -9.31 18.71 -2.68
N THR A 8 -8.31 19.45 -3.12
CA THR A 8 -7.66 19.21 -4.42
C THR A 8 -6.99 17.83 -4.47
N PHE A 9 -6.26 17.47 -3.42
CA PHE A 9 -5.60 16.17 -3.28
C PHE A 9 -6.62 15.02 -3.29
N TYR A 10 -7.74 15.18 -2.58
CA TYR A 10 -8.83 14.21 -2.58
C TYR A 10 -9.42 14.00 -3.97
N ILE A 11 -9.76 15.09 -4.66
CA ILE A 11 -10.36 15.02 -6.00
C ILE A 11 -9.40 14.34 -6.96
N LEU A 12 -8.13 14.74 -6.94
CA LEU A 12 -7.09 14.14 -7.78
C LEU A 12 -6.94 12.65 -7.49
N GLY A 13 -6.85 12.26 -6.21
CA GLY A 13 -6.76 10.87 -5.79
C GLY A 13 -7.95 10.04 -6.28
N TYR A 14 -9.17 10.58 -6.19
CA TYR A 14 -10.38 9.88 -6.62
C TYR A 14 -10.42 9.70 -8.14
N LEU A 15 -9.99 10.71 -8.90
CA LEU A 15 -9.85 10.61 -10.36
C LEU A 15 -8.78 9.58 -10.75
N ILE A 16 -7.64 9.56 -10.08
CA ILE A 16 -6.58 8.56 -10.29
C ILE A 16 -7.13 7.15 -9.99
N HIS A 17 -7.86 6.98 -8.89
CA HIS A 17 -8.47 5.70 -8.55
C HIS A 17 -9.42 5.21 -9.64
N ILE A 18 -10.34 6.06 -10.11
CA ILE A 18 -11.25 5.72 -11.22
C ILE A 18 -10.47 5.36 -12.48
N PHE A 19 -9.43 6.13 -12.81
CA PHE A 19 -8.58 5.87 -13.96
C PHE A 19 -7.90 4.50 -13.85
N LEU A 20 -7.32 4.16 -12.71
CA LEU A 20 -6.67 2.88 -12.47
C LEU A 20 -7.67 1.72 -12.56
N CYS A 21 -8.82 1.82 -11.91
CA CYS A 21 -9.86 0.79 -11.98
C CYS A 21 -10.35 0.58 -13.42
N ARG A 22 -10.54 1.66 -14.20
CA ARG A 22 -10.88 1.54 -15.63
C ARG A 22 -9.75 0.88 -16.43
N ARG A 23 -8.50 1.24 -16.19
CA ARG A 23 -7.33 0.70 -16.91
C ARG A 23 -7.18 -0.81 -16.71
N PHE A 24 -7.47 -1.29 -15.50
CA PHE A 24 -7.33 -2.71 -15.14
C PHE A 24 -8.65 -3.48 -15.17
N ASN A 25 -9.75 -2.85 -15.63
CA ASN A 25 -11.08 -3.45 -15.69
C ASN A 25 -11.56 -3.99 -14.32
N THR A 26 -11.26 -3.26 -13.25
CA THR A 26 -11.65 -3.56 -11.88
C THR A 26 -12.85 -2.73 -11.47
N ASP A 27 -13.78 -3.30 -10.70
CA ASP A 27 -14.89 -2.52 -10.11
C ASP A 27 -14.32 -1.44 -9.17
N PRO A 28 -14.55 -0.14 -9.44
CA PRO A 28 -14.06 0.94 -8.58
C PRO A 28 -14.73 1.00 -7.21
N GLN A 29 -15.78 0.21 -6.93
CA GLN A 29 -16.50 0.18 -5.65
C GLN A 29 -16.81 1.61 -5.14
N ARG A 30 -17.32 2.48 -6.03
CA ARG A 30 -17.35 3.95 -5.86
C ARG A 30 -17.82 4.42 -4.49
N PHE A 31 -18.86 3.78 -3.94
CA PHE A 31 -19.39 4.13 -2.63
C PHE A 31 -18.40 3.85 -1.49
N LYS A 32 -17.75 2.67 -1.48
CA LYS A 32 -16.74 2.33 -0.47
C LYS A 32 -15.50 3.20 -0.61
N THR A 33 -15.06 3.46 -1.84
CA THR A 33 -13.94 4.36 -2.11
C THR A 33 -14.23 5.77 -1.61
N PHE A 34 -15.44 6.28 -1.87
CA PHE A 34 -15.87 7.58 -1.36
C PHE A 34 -15.85 7.63 0.16
N LEU A 35 -16.39 6.61 0.85
CA LEU A 35 -16.36 6.54 2.31
C LEU A 35 -14.93 6.47 2.87
N LEU A 36 -14.05 5.66 2.26
CA LEU A 36 -12.65 5.55 2.66
C LEU A 36 -11.95 6.90 2.55
N TYR A 37 -12.11 7.59 1.41
CA TYR A 37 -11.43 8.85 1.20
C TYR A 37 -12.01 9.92 2.13
N LEU A 38 -13.32 9.93 2.36
CA LEU A 38 -13.96 10.84 3.31
C LEU A 38 -13.39 10.63 4.71
N PHE A 39 -13.20 9.38 5.13
CA PHE A 39 -12.59 9.04 6.40
C PHE A 39 -11.14 9.57 6.51
N ILE A 40 -10.32 9.37 5.46
CA ILE A 40 -8.96 9.93 5.39
C ILE A 40 -8.99 11.46 5.48
N ALA A 41 -9.90 12.11 4.75
CA ALA A 41 -10.04 13.57 4.77
C ALA A 41 -10.43 14.11 6.16
N LEU A 42 -11.31 13.41 6.88
CA LEU A 42 -11.71 13.79 8.23
C LEU A 42 -10.56 13.65 9.24
N ILE A 43 -9.78 12.57 9.16
CA ILE A 43 -8.58 12.39 9.98
C ILE A 43 -7.60 13.55 9.74
N LEU A 44 -7.35 13.89 8.47
CA LEU A 44 -6.43 14.94 8.09
C LEU A 44 -6.92 16.34 8.49
N ALA A 45 -8.22 16.60 8.40
CA ALA A 45 -8.81 17.86 8.86
C ALA A 45 -8.65 18.05 10.37
N GLY A 46 -8.68 16.97 11.16
CA GLY A 46 -8.40 17.00 12.59
C GLY A 46 -6.91 17.10 12.94
N ALA A 47 -6.03 16.64 12.04
CA ALA A 47 -4.57 16.62 12.21
C ALA A 47 -3.85 17.80 11.52
N LEU A 48 -4.59 18.83 11.10
CA LEU A 48 -4.10 19.91 10.21
C LEU A 48 -2.94 20.75 10.77
N SER A 49 -2.64 20.63 12.07
CA SER A 49 -1.49 21.27 12.73
C SER A 49 -0.19 20.45 12.71
N GLN A 50 -0.20 19.21 12.21
CA GLN A 50 0.94 18.30 12.20
C GLN A 50 1.58 18.18 10.80
N ASN A 51 2.87 17.83 10.76
CA ASN A 51 3.60 17.57 9.52
C ASN A 51 2.98 16.37 8.78
N LEU A 52 2.23 16.63 7.72
CA LEU A 52 1.58 15.62 6.91
C LEU A 52 2.61 14.75 6.17
N ASN A 53 2.53 13.42 6.34
CA ASN A 53 3.33 12.49 5.57
C ASN A 53 2.69 12.29 4.17
N LEU A 54 3.06 13.13 3.21
CA LEU A 54 2.54 13.09 1.85
C LEU A 54 2.83 11.75 1.13
N ALA A 55 3.93 11.08 1.47
CA ALA A 55 4.28 9.78 0.91
C ALA A 55 3.28 8.70 1.37
N ALA A 56 2.94 8.72 2.66
CA ALA A 56 1.92 7.86 3.26
C ALA A 56 0.54 8.03 2.61
N LEU A 57 0.11 9.27 2.47
CA LEU A 57 -1.18 9.60 1.87
C LEU A 57 -1.28 9.15 0.43
N SER A 58 -0.21 9.35 -0.34
CA SER A 58 -0.11 8.89 -1.73
C SER A 58 -0.20 7.36 -1.80
N LEU A 59 0.47 6.68 -0.88
CA LEU A 59 0.45 5.23 -0.77
C LEU A 59 -0.94 4.70 -0.35
N LEU A 60 -1.66 5.34 0.57
CA LEU A 60 -3.01 4.93 0.98
C LEU A 60 -4.04 5.08 -0.15
N ILE A 61 -4.02 6.22 -0.85
CA ILE A 61 -4.95 6.52 -1.95
C ILE A 61 -4.78 5.52 -3.10
N ILE A 62 -3.54 5.33 -3.56
CA ILE A 62 -3.24 4.42 -4.67
C ILE A 62 -3.27 2.97 -4.19
N GLY A 63 -2.91 2.73 -2.93
CA GLY A 63 -2.96 1.43 -2.26
C GLY A 63 -4.34 0.82 -2.26
N TRP A 64 -5.40 1.64 -2.10
CA TRP A 64 -6.77 1.16 -2.26
C TRP A 64 -7.03 0.57 -3.65
N SER A 65 -6.57 1.22 -4.73
CA SER A 65 -6.65 0.65 -6.08
C SER A 65 -5.85 -0.64 -6.21
N ILE A 66 -4.64 -0.70 -5.62
CA ILE A 66 -3.81 -1.91 -5.62
C ILE A 66 -4.55 -3.05 -4.93
N ILE A 67 -5.18 -2.82 -3.78
CA ILE A 67 -5.95 -3.83 -3.05
C ILE A 67 -7.09 -4.37 -3.90
N LEU A 68 -7.86 -3.50 -4.57
CA LEU A 68 -8.97 -3.95 -5.42
C LEU A 68 -8.48 -4.79 -6.61
N ILE A 69 -7.41 -4.35 -7.27
CA ILE A 69 -6.81 -5.05 -8.41
C ILE A 69 -6.22 -6.40 -7.96
N ASP A 70 -5.53 -6.42 -6.82
CA ASP A 70 -4.95 -7.65 -6.25
C ASP A 70 -6.04 -8.64 -5.83
N TYR A 71 -7.15 -8.15 -5.26
CA TYR A 71 -8.28 -9.00 -4.90
C TYR A 71 -8.93 -9.67 -6.12
N GLU A 72 -9.04 -8.95 -7.24
CA GLU A 72 -9.68 -9.46 -8.46
C GLU A 72 -8.73 -10.33 -9.29
N PHE A 73 -7.47 -9.92 -9.43
CA PHE A 73 -6.53 -10.52 -10.38
C PHE A 73 -5.32 -11.20 -9.72
N HIS A 74 -5.19 -11.18 -8.39
CA HIS A 74 -4.05 -11.72 -7.65
C HIS A 74 -2.70 -11.25 -8.21
N ARG A 75 -2.65 -9.97 -8.55
CA ARG A 75 -1.52 -9.34 -9.22
C ARG A 75 -1.42 -7.89 -8.82
N ILE A 76 -0.19 -7.48 -8.49
CA ILE A 76 0.18 -6.08 -8.29
C ILE A 76 0.84 -5.55 -9.59
N PRO A 77 0.23 -4.57 -10.29
CA PRO A 77 0.71 -4.13 -11.60
C PRO A 77 2.02 -3.33 -11.55
N ASN A 78 3.00 -3.72 -12.38
CA ASN A 78 4.27 -2.99 -12.55
C ASN A 78 4.07 -1.52 -12.91
N PHE A 79 3.02 -1.23 -13.68
CA PHE A 79 2.66 0.14 -14.07
C PHE A 79 2.43 0.99 -12.82
N ILE A 80 1.60 0.53 -11.88
CA ILE A 80 1.29 1.27 -10.66
C ILE A 80 2.54 1.36 -9.79
N THR A 81 3.24 0.23 -9.57
CA THR A 81 4.39 0.22 -8.66
C THR A 81 5.54 1.09 -9.16
N GLY A 82 5.81 1.11 -10.47
CA GLY A 82 6.89 1.92 -11.05
C GLY A 82 6.62 3.43 -10.96
N TYR A 83 5.43 3.88 -11.36
CA TYR A 83 5.08 5.30 -11.25
C TYR A 83 4.96 5.74 -9.79
N LEU A 84 4.41 4.88 -8.93
CA LEU A 84 4.31 5.17 -7.50
C LEU A 84 5.68 5.26 -6.84
N SER A 85 6.63 4.37 -7.14
CA SER A 85 7.99 4.48 -6.58
C SER A 85 8.68 5.79 -6.95
N LEU A 86 8.52 6.26 -8.19
CA LEU A 86 9.06 7.54 -8.62
C LEU A 86 8.41 8.72 -7.89
N LEU A 87 7.08 8.68 -7.75
CA LEU A 87 6.33 9.70 -7.01
C LEU A 87 6.76 9.75 -5.54
N LEU A 88 6.86 8.59 -4.87
CA LEU A 88 7.26 8.51 -3.47
C LEU A 88 8.67 9.05 -3.26
N LEU A 89 9.63 8.66 -4.11
CA LEU A 89 11.00 9.18 -4.05
C LEU A 89 11.06 10.69 -4.27
N LEU A 90 10.25 11.22 -5.20
CA LEU A 90 10.17 12.65 -5.44
C LEU A 90 9.62 13.39 -4.21
N ILE A 91 8.56 12.88 -3.58
CA ILE A 91 8.00 13.43 -2.34
C ILE A 91 9.06 13.44 -1.23
N GLN A 92 9.74 12.30 -1.03
CA GLN A 92 10.75 12.14 0.02
C GLN A 92 11.99 13.00 -0.22
N LEU A 93 12.30 13.32 -1.48
CA LEU A 93 13.33 14.29 -1.84
C LEU A 93 12.98 15.70 -1.34
N PHE A 94 11.75 16.15 -1.56
CA PHE A 94 11.28 17.45 -1.08
C PHE A 94 11.10 17.51 0.45
N GLN A 95 10.87 16.36 1.09
CA GLN A 95 10.76 16.24 2.54
C GLN A 95 12.10 15.97 3.23
N HIS A 96 13.23 15.98 2.51
CA HIS A 96 14.57 15.72 3.03
C HIS A 96 14.78 14.34 3.68
N HIS A 97 13.95 13.35 3.36
CA HIS A 97 14.02 11.96 3.85
C HIS A 97 14.43 10.96 2.74
N PHE A 98 14.98 11.45 1.63
CA PHE A 98 15.29 10.67 0.43
C PHE A 98 16.18 9.44 0.67
N LEU A 99 17.26 9.61 1.45
CA LEU A 99 18.20 8.52 1.70
C LEU A 99 17.57 7.43 2.57
N ASP A 100 16.88 7.80 3.65
CA ASP A 100 16.18 6.84 4.50
C ASP A 100 15.07 6.11 3.73
N SER A 101 14.36 6.82 2.86
CA SER A 101 13.37 6.23 1.94
C SER A 101 13.98 5.16 1.04
N ILE A 102 15.09 5.46 0.36
CA ILE A 102 15.79 4.47 -0.49
C ILE A 102 16.24 3.27 0.34
N ILE A 103 16.84 3.50 1.51
CA ILE A 103 17.31 2.43 2.39
C ILE A 103 16.14 1.52 2.78
N GLY A 104 15.04 2.08 3.26
CA GLY A 104 13.84 1.33 3.60
C GLY A 104 13.28 0.54 2.42
N GLY A 105 13.17 1.17 1.24
CA GLY A 105 12.72 0.49 0.03
C GLY A 105 13.61 -0.71 -0.34
N VAL A 106 14.93 -0.56 -0.22
CA VAL A 106 15.90 -1.65 -0.48
C VAL A 106 15.81 -2.73 0.59
N GLU A 107 15.71 -2.38 1.87
CA GLU A 107 15.56 -3.32 2.99
C GLU A 107 14.36 -4.24 2.78
N PHE A 108 13.18 -3.67 2.48
CA PHE A 108 11.97 -4.45 2.22
C PHE A 108 12.07 -5.28 0.92
N LEU A 109 12.61 -4.72 -0.18
CA LEU A 109 12.79 -5.44 -1.44
C LEU A 109 13.69 -6.67 -1.27
N LEU A 110 14.83 -6.49 -0.58
CA LEU A 110 15.76 -7.59 -0.33
C LEU A 110 15.15 -8.63 0.60
N PHE A 111 14.53 -8.19 1.70
CA PHE A 111 13.93 -9.10 2.67
C PHE A 111 12.82 -9.95 2.06
N PHE A 112 11.83 -9.33 1.41
CA PHE A 112 10.76 -10.06 0.74
C PHE A 112 11.25 -10.83 -0.49
N GLY A 113 12.25 -10.32 -1.20
CA GLY A 113 12.89 -11.04 -2.31
C GLY A 113 13.50 -12.36 -1.85
N VAL A 114 14.25 -12.35 -0.74
CA VAL A 114 14.81 -13.56 -0.12
C VAL A 114 13.69 -14.51 0.30
N LEU A 115 12.62 -14.01 0.93
CA LEU A 115 11.48 -14.84 1.31
C LEU A 115 10.77 -15.48 0.10
N THR A 116 10.65 -14.77 -1.03
CA THR A 116 10.13 -15.35 -2.28
C THR A 116 11.00 -16.52 -2.77
N PHE A 117 12.33 -16.40 -2.69
CA PHE A 117 13.23 -17.49 -3.06
C PHE A 117 13.13 -18.69 -2.09
N ILE A 118 13.10 -18.43 -0.78
CA ILE A 118 13.01 -19.49 0.25
C ILE A 118 11.67 -20.22 0.19
N SER A 119 10.57 -19.48 0.00
CA SER A 119 9.21 -20.03 -0.02
C SER A 119 8.87 -20.81 -1.30
N ARG A 120 9.79 -20.89 -2.27
CA ARG A 120 9.60 -21.60 -3.55
C ARG A 120 8.31 -21.21 -4.28
N GLY A 121 7.97 -19.92 -4.26
CA GLY A 121 6.76 -19.39 -4.89
C GLY A 121 5.56 -19.20 -3.95
N GLY A 122 5.75 -19.34 -2.63
CA GLY A 122 4.72 -18.99 -1.65
C GLY A 122 4.41 -17.49 -1.56
N ILE A 123 5.38 -16.63 -1.89
CA ILE A 123 5.23 -15.17 -1.95
C ILE A 123 5.40 -14.69 -3.40
N GLY A 124 4.47 -13.88 -3.88
CA GLY A 124 4.50 -13.37 -5.25
C GLY A 124 5.51 -12.23 -5.43
N ILE A 125 6.08 -12.12 -6.63
CA ILE A 125 6.92 -10.96 -7.01
C ILE A 125 6.13 -9.64 -6.92
N GLY A 126 4.80 -9.70 -7.03
CA GLY A 126 3.92 -8.55 -6.76
C GLY A 126 4.09 -8.04 -5.33
N ASP A 127 4.05 -8.94 -4.35
CA ASP A 127 4.18 -8.63 -2.92
C ASP A 127 5.54 -8.02 -2.60
N VAL A 128 6.61 -8.52 -3.22
CA VAL A 128 7.97 -7.95 -3.09
C VAL A 128 7.98 -6.48 -3.53
N LYS A 129 7.31 -6.15 -4.65
CA LYS A 129 7.23 -4.75 -5.13
C LYS A 129 6.44 -3.88 -4.19
N LEU A 130 5.32 -4.39 -3.66
CA LEU A 130 4.52 -3.65 -2.69
C LEU A 130 5.30 -3.43 -1.38
N ALA A 131 6.04 -4.43 -0.91
CA ALA A 131 6.94 -4.30 0.23
C ALA A 131 7.95 -3.17 0.01
N GLY A 132 8.56 -3.13 -1.17
CA GLY A 132 9.46 -2.04 -1.56
C GLY A 132 8.80 -0.66 -1.50
N LEU A 133 7.57 -0.51 -1.99
CA LEU A 133 6.82 0.76 -1.89
C LEU A 133 6.52 1.16 -0.45
N ILE A 134 6.14 0.18 0.38
CA ILE A 134 5.91 0.38 1.82
C ILE A 134 7.21 0.86 2.49
N GLY A 135 8.35 0.21 2.18
CA GLY A 135 9.67 0.63 2.64
C GLY A 135 10.08 2.04 2.20
N LEU A 136 9.74 2.45 0.96
CA LEU A 136 9.98 3.83 0.48
C LEU A 136 9.21 4.88 1.30
N VAL A 137 8.04 4.53 1.86
CA VAL A 137 7.25 5.43 2.69
C VAL A 137 7.76 5.47 4.12
N ILE A 138 8.02 4.31 4.70
CA ILE A 138 8.45 4.19 6.11
C ILE A 138 9.87 4.72 6.30
N GLY A 139 10.73 4.49 5.32
CA GLY A 139 12.16 4.75 5.45
C GLY A 139 12.88 3.60 6.13
N ARG A 140 14.08 3.88 6.64
CA ARG A 140 14.97 2.89 7.26
C ARG A 140 14.30 2.24 8.47
N VAL A 141 14.35 0.91 8.55
CA VAL A 141 13.76 0.13 9.63
C VAL A 141 14.78 -0.79 10.30
N THR A 142 14.47 -1.22 11.51
CA THR A 142 15.20 -2.27 12.21
C THR A 142 14.79 -3.65 11.69
N PHE A 143 15.69 -4.63 11.84
CA PHE A 143 15.39 -6.02 11.48
C PHE A 143 14.20 -6.59 12.26
N LEU A 144 14.01 -6.17 13.51
CA LEU A 144 12.87 -6.58 14.34
C LEU A 144 11.54 -6.05 13.78
N GLU A 145 11.50 -4.80 13.31
CA GLU A 145 10.30 -4.24 12.68
C GLU A 145 9.94 -4.97 11.38
N LEU A 146 10.94 -5.36 10.57
CA LEU A 146 10.69 -6.20 9.37
C LEU A 146 10.05 -7.54 9.75
N ILE A 147 10.56 -8.22 10.78
CA ILE A 147 9.98 -9.47 11.27
C ILE A 147 8.55 -9.24 11.75
N ASN A 148 8.31 -8.21 12.56
CA ASN A 148 6.98 -7.89 13.08
C ASN A 148 6.00 -7.59 11.95
N PHE A 149 6.42 -6.83 10.94
CA PHE A 149 5.64 -6.55 9.74
C PHE A 149 5.26 -7.82 8.99
N THR A 150 6.23 -8.67 8.71
CA THR A 150 5.99 -9.92 7.98
C THR A 150 5.09 -10.87 8.75
N LEU A 151 5.29 -11.02 10.07
CA LEU A 151 4.43 -11.86 10.91
C LEU A 151 3.00 -11.32 10.96
N LEU A 152 2.82 -10.01 11.17
CA LEU A 152 1.49 -9.41 11.22
C LEU A 152 0.78 -9.51 9.87
N ALA A 153 1.46 -9.22 8.76
CA ALA A 153 0.91 -9.39 7.42
C ALA A 153 0.52 -10.85 7.15
N ALA A 154 1.35 -11.82 7.57
CA ALA A 154 1.05 -13.24 7.42
C ALA A 154 -0.17 -13.67 8.25
N ILE A 155 -0.28 -13.21 9.50
CA ILE A 155 -1.44 -13.48 10.37
C ILE A 155 -2.72 -12.91 9.77
N LEU A 156 -2.69 -11.64 9.34
CA LEU A 156 -3.83 -10.98 8.71
C LEU A 156 -4.22 -11.66 7.39
N GLY A 157 -3.23 -12.09 6.60
CA GLY A 157 -3.43 -12.88 5.39
C GLY A 157 -4.12 -14.21 5.68
N LEU A 158 -3.69 -14.93 6.72
CA LEU A 158 -4.33 -16.17 7.15
C LEU A 158 -5.78 -15.95 7.61
N LEU A 159 -6.03 -14.93 8.42
CA LEU A 159 -7.38 -14.58 8.87
C LEU A 159 -8.32 -14.24 7.70
N SER A 160 -7.80 -13.58 6.65
CA SER A 160 -8.58 -13.24 5.45
C SER A 160 -9.10 -14.47 4.69
N ILE A 161 -8.40 -15.60 4.82
CA ILE A 161 -8.80 -16.88 4.24
C ILE A 161 -9.88 -17.53 5.11
N LEU A 162 -9.65 -17.57 6.43
CA LEU A 162 -10.55 -18.21 7.39
C LEU A 162 -11.94 -17.55 7.43
N GLY A 163 -12.02 -16.24 7.15
CA GLY A 163 -13.29 -15.51 7.09
C GLY A 163 -14.18 -15.84 5.89
N LYS A 164 -13.70 -16.60 4.89
CA LYS A 164 -14.50 -16.94 3.70
C LYS A 164 -15.39 -18.15 3.99
N SER A 165 -16.71 -17.91 4.06
CA SER A 165 -17.73 -18.92 4.41
C SER A 165 -17.99 -20.00 3.34
N ARG A 166 -17.37 -19.89 2.15
CA ARG A 166 -17.49 -20.91 1.09
C ARG A 166 -16.10 -21.40 0.70
N PRO A 167 -15.88 -22.73 0.62
CA PRO A 167 -14.68 -23.28 0.04
C PRO A 167 -14.68 -22.96 -1.47
N GLN A 168 -14.18 -21.79 -1.83
CA GLN A 168 -13.84 -21.50 -3.21
C GLN A 168 -12.61 -22.33 -3.56
N ARG A 169 -12.68 -23.01 -4.69
CA ARG A 169 -11.57 -23.81 -5.22
C ARG A 169 -10.35 -22.88 -5.33
N PHE A 170 -9.37 -23.06 -4.43
CA PHE A 170 -8.09 -22.35 -4.40
C PHE A 170 -7.40 -22.55 -5.75
N LYS A 171 -7.64 -21.64 -6.70
CA LYS A 171 -6.99 -21.62 -8.00
C LYS A 171 -6.05 -20.43 -8.17
N GLY A 172 -6.03 -19.51 -7.19
CA GLY A 172 -5.12 -18.38 -7.12
C GLY A 172 -4.45 -18.32 -5.75
N GLY A 173 -3.30 -17.64 -5.68
CA GLY A 173 -2.62 -17.30 -4.42
C GLY A 173 -3.51 -16.43 -3.51
N ILE A 174 -2.98 -15.98 -2.38
CA ILE A 174 -3.71 -15.06 -1.49
C ILE A 174 -3.54 -13.64 -2.03
N ALA A 175 -4.62 -12.87 -2.12
CA ALA A 175 -4.53 -11.42 -2.35
C ALA A 175 -3.91 -10.76 -1.11
N PHE A 176 -2.59 -10.58 -1.14
CA PHE A 176 -1.78 -10.24 0.02
C PHE A 176 -1.56 -8.74 0.21
N ALA A 177 -2.02 -7.92 -0.75
CA ALA A 177 -1.90 -6.47 -0.66
C ALA A 177 -2.60 -5.90 0.59
N ALA A 178 -3.87 -6.27 0.83
CA ALA A 178 -4.63 -5.71 1.97
C ALA A 178 -4.01 -6.05 3.34
N PRO A 179 -3.60 -7.30 3.61
CA PRO A 179 -2.83 -7.64 4.81
C PRO A 179 -1.54 -6.82 4.98
N MET A 180 -0.78 -6.59 3.91
CA MET A 180 0.45 -5.79 3.98
C MET A 180 0.17 -4.32 4.32
N PHE A 181 -0.84 -3.70 3.71
CA PHE A 181 -1.24 -2.33 4.06
C PHE A 181 -1.70 -2.22 5.51
N ALA A 182 -2.52 -3.17 5.98
CA ALA A 182 -2.98 -3.19 7.36
C ALA A 182 -1.83 -3.36 8.36
N ALA A 183 -0.86 -4.23 8.06
CA ALA A 183 0.33 -4.40 8.88
C ALA A 183 1.20 -3.13 8.91
N ALA A 184 1.34 -2.45 7.77
CA ALA A 184 2.09 -1.20 7.68
C ALA A 184 1.47 -0.12 8.58
N ILE A 185 0.15 0.11 8.45
CA ILE A 185 -0.61 1.10 9.25
C ILE A 185 -0.53 0.79 10.76
N TRP A 186 -0.53 -0.49 11.13
CA TRP A 186 -0.47 -0.90 12.54
C TRP A 186 0.89 -0.61 13.18
N ILE A 187 1.98 -0.88 12.47
CA ILE A 187 3.34 -0.77 13.00
C ILE A 187 3.83 0.68 12.91
N TRP A 188 3.59 1.31 11.77
CA TRP A 188 3.91 2.71 11.55
C TRP A 188 2.58 3.43 11.34
N PRO A 189 2.14 4.27 12.29
CA PRO A 189 0.94 5.08 12.08
C PRO A 189 1.25 6.13 11.01
N ILE A 190 1.04 5.73 9.75
CA ILE A 190 1.13 6.55 8.55
C ILE A 190 -0.19 7.23 8.23
#